data_AF-A0A7X6X2U4-F1
#
_entry.id   AF-A0A7X6X2U4-F1
#
_cell.length_a   1.000
_cell.length_b   1.000
_cell.length_c   1.000
_cell.angle_alpha   90.00
_cell.angle_beta   90.00
_cell.angle_gamma   90.00
#
_symmetry.space_group_name_H-M   'P 1'
#
loop_
_entity.id
_entity.type
_entity.pdbx_description
1 polymer ?
#
loop_
_entity_poly.entity_id
_entity_poly.type
_entity_poly.pdbx_seq_one_letter_code
_entity_poly.pdbx_strand_id
1 'polypeptide(L)' 'MKIKRYLAKDMPEAVEMIRRDLGPDAVIVSSRKVRAGGWRGLFQPKKLEVTAAVEYPSAGAQQ' A
#
# COMPACT_ATOMS: atom_id res chain seq x y z
N MET A 1 -6.29 8.84 -11.31
CA MET A 1 -5.40 7.96 -10.53
C MET A 1 -4.71 8.65 -9.34
N LYS A 2 -4.70 8.04 -8.15
CA LYS A 2 -3.85 8.38 -6.98
C LYS A 2 -3.13 7.11 -6.51
N ILE A 3 -1.81 7.16 -6.35
CA ILE A 3 -0.98 6.01 -5.92
C ILE A 3 -0.28 6.35 -4.60
N LYS A 4 -0.29 5.42 -3.64
CA LYS A 4 0.40 5.57 -2.35
C LYS A 4 0.99 4.25 -1.88
N ARG A 5 2.08 4.33 -1.13
CA ARG A 5 2.81 3.19 -0.57
C ARG A 5 2.65 3.14 0.94
N TYR A 6 2.41 1.95 1.47
CA TYR A 6 2.08 1.66 2.87
C TYR A 6 3.08 0.69 3.45
N LEU A 7 3.48 0.90 4.70
CA LEU A 7 4.31 -0.04 5.47
C LEU A 7 3.48 -0.60 6.63
N ALA A 8 3.15 -1.87 6.54
CA ALA A 8 2.37 -2.61 7.53
C ALA A 8 3.20 -3.76 8.13
N LYS A 9 2.71 -4.36 9.20
CA LYS A 9 3.20 -5.63 9.76
C LYS A 9 2.74 -6.80 8.89
N ASP A 10 1.52 -6.73 8.38
CA ASP A 10 0.86 -7.77 7.60
C ASP A 10 -0.15 -7.19 6.59
N MET A 11 -0.73 -8.06 5.76
CA MET A 11 -1.67 -7.64 4.72
C MET A 11 -3.00 -7.11 5.29
N PRO A 12 -3.64 -7.72 6.30
CA PRO A 12 -4.81 -7.15 6.96
C PRO A 12 -4.62 -5.70 7.42
N GLU A 13 -3.52 -5.40 8.13
CA GLU A 13 -3.20 -4.04 8.56
C GLU A 13 -2.99 -3.10 7.36
N ALA A 14 -2.32 -3.58 6.29
CA ALA A 14 -2.15 -2.81 5.06
C ALA A 14 -3.50 -2.46 4.41
N VAL A 15 -4.42 -3.43 4.31
CA VAL A 15 -5.75 -3.24 3.73
C VAL A 15 -6.58 -2.25 4.55
N GLU A 16 -6.50 -2.31 5.89
CA GLU A 16 -7.17 -1.34 6.75
C GLU A 16 -6.65 0.09 6.52
N MET A 17 -5.33 0.26 6.47
CA MET A 17 -4.71 1.56 6.17
C MET A 17 -5.07 2.07 4.77
N ILE A 18 -5.03 1.20 3.76
CA ILE A 18 -5.39 1.55 2.38
C ILE A 18 -6.85 2.01 2.31
N ARG A 19 -7.78 1.26 2.91
CA ARG A 19 -9.20 1.60 2.89
C ARG A 19 -9.49 2.91 3.62
N ARG A 20 -8.81 3.16 4.75
CA ARG A 20 -8.93 4.41 5.50
C ARG A 20 -8.41 5.62 4.70
N ASP A 21 -7.33 5.46 3.95
CA ASP A 21 -6.66 6.56 3.25
C ASP A 21 -7.16 6.82 1.81
N LEU A 22 -7.41 5.76 1.04
CA LEU A 22 -7.75 5.82 -0.38
C LEU A 22 -9.21 5.44 -0.66
N GLY A 23 -9.90 4.86 0.31
CA GLY A 23 -11.28 4.41 0.18
C GLY A 23 -11.42 2.92 -0.21
N PRO A 24 -12.66 2.42 -0.27
CA PRO A 24 -12.95 1.01 -0.56
C PRO A 24 -12.59 0.60 -2.00
N ASP A 25 -12.55 1.55 -2.93
CA ASP A 25 -12.24 1.31 -4.35
C ASP A 25 -10.74 1.23 -4.66
N ALA A 26 -9.89 1.30 -3.64
CA ALA A 26 -8.45 1.20 -3.81
C ALA A 26 -8.01 -0.22 -4.19
N VAL A 27 -7.13 -0.31 -5.18
CA VAL A 27 -6.60 -1.55 -5.72
C VAL A 27 -5.13 -1.69 -5.33
N ILE A 28 -4.73 -2.86 -4.84
CA ILE A 28 -3.33 -3.16 -4.55
C ILE A 28 -2.59 -3.40 -5.88
N VAL A 29 -1.55 -2.61 -6.12
CA VAL A 29 -0.69 -2.70 -7.32
C VAL A 29 0.43 -3.72 -7.10
N SER A 30 1.07 -3.68 -5.93
CA SER A 30 2.18 -4.58 -5.61
C SER A 30 2.35 -4.70 -4.10
N SER A 31 2.87 -5.84 -3.65
CA SER A 31 3.28 -6.05 -2.27
C SER A 31 4.64 -6.74 -2.21
N ARG A 32 5.49 -6.32 -1.28
CA ARG A 32 6.79 -6.93 -1.04
C ARG A 32 7.15 -6.90 0.43
N LYS A 33 7.79 -7.98 0.89
CA LYS A 33 8.36 -8.03 2.25
C LYS A 33 9.67 -7.26 2.24
N VAL A 34 9.76 -6.25 3.09
CA VAL A 34 10.97 -5.46 3.27
C VAL A 34 11.56 -5.74 4.65
N ARG A 35 12.88 -5.97 4.70
CA ARG A 35 13.62 -5.92 5.95
C ARG A 35 13.94 -4.44 6.19
N ALA A 36 13.59 -3.91 7.37
CA ALA A 36 14.12 -2.62 7.77
C ALA A 36 15.64 -2.80 7.95
N GLY A 37 16.40 -2.32 6.97
CA GLY A 37 17.84 -2.44 6.90
C GLY A 37 18.52 -1.25 7.56
N GLY A 38 19.49 -1.51 8.43
CA GLY A 38 20.42 -0.54 9.01
C GLY A 38 21.62 -1.28 9.61
N TRP A 39 22.69 -0.58 9.99
CA TRP A 39 23.89 -1.19 10.58
C TRP A 39 23.67 -1.92 11.92
N ARG A 40 22.46 -1.84 12.50
CA ARG A 40 22.02 -2.63 13.67
C ARG A 40 21.04 -3.77 13.28
N GLY A 41 20.97 -4.10 11.99
CA GLY A 41 19.85 -4.75 11.29
C GLY A 41 19.70 -6.26 11.39
N LEU A 42 20.14 -6.91 12.47
CA LEU A 42 19.91 -8.35 12.65
C LEU A 42 18.58 -8.70 13.36
N PHE A 43 17.85 -7.71 13.88
CA PHE A 43 16.67 -7.95 14.73
C PHE A 43 15.41 -7.14 14.38
N GLN A 44 15.38 -6.39 13.27
CA GLN A 44 14.18 -5.65 12.92
C GLN A 44 13.12 -6.59 12.28
N PRO A 45 11.86 -6.54 12.74
CA PRO A 45 10.80 -7.38 12.20
C PRO A 45 10.58 -7.07 10.72
N LYS A 46 10.32 -8.11 9.93
CA LYS A 46 9.97 -7.99 8.51
C LYS A 46 8.71 -7.12 8.42
N LYS A 47 8.77 -6.03 7.65
CA LYS A 47 7.59 -5.22 7.31
C LYS A 47 7.06 -5.62 5.94
N LEU A 48 5.77 -5.41 5.72
CA LEU A 48 5.11 -5.55 4.44
C LEU A 48 4.95 -4.15 3.81
N GLU A 49 5.58 -3.95 2.67
CA GLU A 49 5.39 -2.77 1.85
C GLU A 49 4.31 -3.08 0.81
N VAL A 50 3.23 -2.29 0.81
CA VAL A 50 2.09 -2.45 -0.12
C VAL A 50 1.91 -1.15 -0.87
N THR A 51 1.88 -1.22 -2.20
CA THR A 51 1.56 -0.10 -3.06
C THR A 51 0.12 -0.25 -3.52
N ALA A 52 -0.70 0.77 -3.31
CA ALA A 52 -2.10 0.79 -3.72
C ALA A 52 -2.39 2.03 -4.57
N ALA A 53 -3.35 1.88 -5.47
CA ALA A 53 -3.82 2.92 -6.36
C ALA A 53 -5.35 3.01 -6.31
N VAL A 54 -5.90 4.21 -6.40
CA VAL A 54 -7.33 4.43 -6.65
C VAL A 54 -7.49 5.24 -7.93
N GLU A 55 -8.28 4.71 -8.86
CA GLU A 55 -8.72 5.46 -10.03
C GLU A 55 -9.97 6.22 -9.62
N TYR A 56 -9.95 7.55 -9.68
CA TYR A 56 -11.19 8.30 -9.63
C TYR A 56 -11.84 8.16 -11.01
N PRO A 57 -13.13 7.80 -11.11
CA PRO A 57 -13.82 7.84 -12.38
C PRO A 57 -13.79 9.29 -12.88
N SER A 58 -12.85 9.59 -13.77
CA SER A 58 -12.84 10.82 -14.53
C SER A 58 -14.08 10.78 -15.42
N ALA A 59 -15.05 11.63 -15.10
CA ALA A 59 -16.34 11.77 -15.76
C ALA A 59 -16.21 12.32 -17.21
N GLY A 60 -15.36 11.71 -18.05
CA GLY A 60 -15.03 12.23 -19.37
C GLY A 60 -14.47 11.23 -20.38
N ALA A 61 -14.52 9.93 -20.13
CA ALA A 61 -14.19 8.92 -21.14
C ALA A 61 -15.47 8.25 -21.69
N GLN A 62 -16.32 9.07 -22.31
CA GLN A 62 -17.38 8.64 -23.22
C GLN A 62 -17.39 9.63 -24.38
N GLN A 63 -16.51 9.46 -25.36
CA GLN A 63 -16.71 9.87 -26.76
C GLN A 63 -15.94 8.91 -27.68
#